data_AF-A0A7S4MK14-F1
#
_entry.id   AF-A0A7S4MK14-F1
#
_cell.length_a   1.000
_cell.length_b   1.000
_cell.length_c   1.000
_cell.angle_alpha   90.00
_cell.angle_beta   90.00
_cell.angle_gamma   90.00
#
_symmetry.space_group_name_H-M   'P 1'
#
loop_
_entity.id
_entity.type
_entity.pdbx_description
1 polymer ?
#
loop_
_entity_poly.entity_id
_entity_poly.type
_entity_poly.pdbx_seq_one_letter_code
_entity_poly.pdbx_strand_id
1 'polypeptide(L)'
;FDEPMKDYVRLLGSCKNAISTRESALRAFNNASASVASKKDKLEKLRSAGGKEDKAAALARELSDAEESARIAKQEYESVVARLDAEMQRFQREKLADFKQMVVGFVSLQLEYSQRAQAHWRELLPQLEAIDAPPPTQP
;
A
#
# COMPACT_ATOMS: atom_id res chain seq x y z
N PHE A 1 6.57 -16.49 13.26
CA PHE A 1 5.86 -15.20 13.39
C PHE A 1 6.77 -13.98 13.17
N ASP A 2 8.04 -13.99 13.62
CA ASP A 2 8.96 -12.84 13.49
C ASP A 2 9.34 -12.47 12.04
N GLU A 3 9.66 -13.46 11.21
CA GLU A 3 10.11 -13.23 9.82
C GLU A 3 9.01 -12.66 8.90
N PRO A 4 7.77 -13.20 8.88
CA PRO A 4 6.66 -12.59 8.14
C PRO A 4 6.32 -11.16 8.59
N MET A 5 6.48 -10.85 9.88
CA MET A 5 6.23 -9.50 10.39
C MET A 5 7.27 -8.49 9.89
N LYS A 6 8.55 -8.90 9.81
CA LYS A 6 9.62 -8.06 9.26
C LYS A 6 9.40 -7.75 7.79
N ASP A 7 8.98 -8.72 7.01
CA ASP A 7 8.64 -8.52 5.59
C ASP A 7 7.44 -7.59 5.43
N TYR A 8 6.47 -7.69 6.34
CA TYR A 8 5.33 -6.81 6.35
C TYR A 8 5.69 -5.34 6.62
N VAL A 9 6.59 -5.10 7.57
CA VAL A 9 7.12 -3.76 7.86
C VAL A 9 7.88 -3.20 6.65
N ARG A 10 8.70 -4.01 5.98
CA ARG A 10 9.41 -3.61 4.75
C ARG A 10 8.45 -3.24 3.64
N LEU A 11 7.44 -4.06 3.40
CA LEU A 11 6.44 -3.86 2.37
C LEU A 11 5.61 -2.59 2.62
N LEU A 12 5.15 -2.36 3.85
CA LEU A 12 4.47 -1.12 4.24
C LEU A 12 5.38 0.11 4.05
N GLY A 13 6.67 -0.01 4.38
CA GLY A 13 7.66 1.03 4.12
C GLY A 13 7.77 1.36 2.63
N SER A 14 7.84 0.35 1.76
CA SER A 14 7.86 0.53 0.30
C SER A 14 6.59 1.21 -0.22
N CYS A 15 5.40 0.79 0.24
CA CYS A 15 4.14 1.43 -0.13
C CYS A 15 4.10 2.90 0.31
N LYS A 16 4.52 3.21 1.55
CA LYS A 16 4.59 4.58 2.05
C LYS A 16 5.53 5.45 1.22
N ASN A 17 6.71 4.93 0.88
CA ASN A 17 7.66 5.63 0.02
C ASN A 17 7.08 5.88 -1.38
N ALA A 18 6.43 4.88 -1.99
CA ALA A 18 5.78 5.03 -3.30
C ALA A 18 4.69 6.11 -3.28
N ILE A 19 3.87 6.18 -2.22
CA ILE A 19 2.86 7.24 -2.05
C ILE A 19 3.52 8.61 -1.96
N SER A 20 4.58 8.76 -1.17
CA SER A 20 5.31 10.02 -1.03
C SER A 20 5.98 10.45 -2.35
N THR A 21 6.54 9.51 -3.10
CA THR A 21 7.08 9.77 -4.45
C THR A 21 5.97 10.22 -5.40
N ARG A 22 4.79 9.60 -5.36
CA ARG A 22 3.62 10.02 -6.17
C ARG A 22 3.19 11.44 -5.86
N GLU A 23 3.11 11.81 -4.58
CA GLU A 23 2.76 13.17 -4.17
C GLU A 23 3.78 14.19 -4.70
N SER A 24 5.06 13.85 -4.62
CA SER A 24 6.15 14.72 -5.10
C SER A 24 6.10 14.90 -6.63
N ALA A 25 5.92 13.81 -7.38
CA ALA A 25 5.78 13.83 -8.83
C ALA A 25 4.52 14.61 -9.28
N LEU A 26 3.40 14.43 -8.59
CA LEU A 26 2.16 15.17 -8.85
C LEU A 26 2.34 16.68 -8.64
N ARG A 27 3.01 17.07 -7.54
CA ARG A 27 3.33 18.49 -7.30
C ARG A 27 4.22 19.06 -8.40
N ALA A 28 5.25 18.33 -8.82
CA ALA A 28 6.13 18.76 -9.92
C ALA A 28 5.34 18.94 -11.22
N PHE A 29 4.49 17.98 -11.57
CA PHE A 29 3.63 18.07 -12.76
C PHE A 29 2.65 19.24 -12.70
N ASN A 30 2.00 19.48 -11.56
CA ASN A 30 1.08 20.61 -11.38
C ASN A 30 1.80 21.95 -11.50
N ASN A 31 3.00 22.08 -10.92
CA ASN A 31 3.81 23.28 -11.02
C ASN A 31 4.24 23.55 -12.48
N ALA A 32 4.68 22.52 -13.20
CA ALA A 32 5.04 22.63 -14.61
C ALA A 32 3.82 23.03 -15.47
N SER A 33 2.67 22.43 -15.22
CA SER A 33 1.40 22.76 -15.91
C SER A 33 0.95 24.20 -15.65
N ALA A 34 1.09 24.70 -14.41
CA ALA A 34 0.80 26.08 -14.08
C ALA A 34 1.74 27.06 -14.78
N SER A 35 3.03 26.70 -14.92
CA SER A 35 4.02 27.48 -15.68
C SER A 35 3.65 27.58 -17.15
N VAL A 36 3.23 26.48 -17.78
CA VAL A 36 2.72 26.47 -19.17
C VAL A 36 1.51 27.38 -19.30
N ALA A 37 0.49 27.23 -18.42
CA ALA A 37 -0.71 28.06 -18.46
C ALA A 37 -0.40 29.56 -18.34
N SER A 38 0.50 29.94 -17.42
CA SER A 38 0.91 31.33 -17.23
C SER A 38 1.64 31.90 -18.46
N LYS A 39 2.57 31.15 -19.05
CA LYS A 39 3.30 31.59 -20.25
C LYS A 39 2.38 31.71 -21.46
N LYS A 40 1.43 30.77 -21.62
CA LYS A 40 0.44 30.79 -22.68
C LYS A 40 -0.45 32.03 -22.61
N ASP A 41 -0.99 32.35 -21.43
CA ASP A 41 -1.81 33.55 -21.21
C ASP A 41 -1.03 34.85 -21.47
N LYS A 42 0.23 34.93 -21.02
CA LYS A 42 1.11 36.08 -21.32
C LYS A 42 1.38 36.23 -22.82
N LEU A 43 1.60 35.13 -23.53
CA LEU A 43 1.86 35.14 -24.97
C LEU A 43 0.63 35.61 -25.76
N GLU A 44 -0.55 35.14 -25.38
CA GLU A 44 -1.82 35.55 -25.98
C GLU A 44 -2.08 37.05 -25.78
N LYS A 45 -1.91 37.56 -24.56
CA LYS A 45 -2.02 38.99 -24.26
C LYS A 45 -1.02 39.84 -25.04
N LEU A 46 0.23 39.37 -25.17
CA LEU A 46 1.28 40.09 -25.88
C LEU A 46 1.02 40.16 -27.39
N ARG A 47 0.51 39.08 -27.98
CA ARG A 47 0.11 39.05 -29.40
C ARG A 47 -1.06 40.00 -29.67
N SER A 48 -2.07 40.02 -28.79
CA SER A 48 -3.22 40.92 -28.92
C SER A 48 -2.87 42.40 -28.76
N ALA A 49 -1.81 42.74 -28.02
CA ALA A 49 -1.37 44.12 -27.83
C ALA A 49 -0.63 44.73 -29.03
N GLY A 50 -0.14 43.90 -29.97
CA GLY A 50 0.59 44.33 -31.17
C GLY A 50 1.99 44.93 -30.90
N GLY A 51 2.78 45.09 -31.95
CA GLY A 51 4.03 45.88 -31.95
C GLY A 51 5.21 45.31 -31.14
N LYS A 52 5.17 44.04 -30.71
CA LYS A 52 6.20 43.39 -29.87
C LYS A 52 6.56 41.97 -30.36
N GLU A 53 6.77 41.80 -31.66
CA GLU A 53 6.99 40.48 -32.27
C GLU A 53 8.22 39.75 -31.72
N ASP A 54 9.36 40.43 -31.53
CA ASP A 54 10.57 39.80 -30.97
C ASP A 54 10.34 39.25 -29.55
N LYS A 55 9.60 39.99 -28.71
CA LYS A 55 9.25 39.56 -27.35
C LYS A 55 8.27 38.39 -27.39
N ALA A 56 7.34 38.37 -28.36
CA ALA A 56 6.43 37.26 -28.55
C ALA A 56 7.16 36.00 -29.03
N ALA A 57 8.16 36.14 -29.90
CA ALA A 57 9.00 35.03 -30.35
C ALA A 57 9.82 34.43 -29.22
N ALA A 58 10.43 35.27 -28.36
CA ALA A 58 11.15 34.82 -27.18
C ALA A 58 10.23 34.06 -26.19
N LEU A 59 9.06 34.62 -25.87
CA LEU A 59 8.10 33.99 -24.96
C LEU A 59 7.50 32.70 -25.53
N ALA A 60 7.36 32.59 -26.86
CA ALA A 60 6.95 31.35 -27.52
C ALA A 60 8.00 30.23 -27.38
N ARG A 61 9.30 30.54 -27.43
CA ARG A 61 10.36 29.57 -27.14
C ARG A 61 10.31 29.11 -25.68
N GLU A 62 10.19 30.05 -24.75
CA GLU A 62 10.06 29.72 -23.32
C GLU A 62 8.80 28.88 -23.02
N LEU A 63 7.71 29.10 -23.76
CA LEU A 63 6.51 28.27 -23.67
C LEU A 63 6.79 26.85 -24.17
N SER A 64 7.45 26.69 -25.31
CA SER A 64 7.84 25.38 -25.85
C SER A 64 8.70 24.59 -24.84
N ASP A 65 9.69 25.24 -24.23
CA ASP A 65 10.55 24.59 -23.22
C ASP A 65 9.74 24.19 -21.96
N ALA A 66 8.80 25.04 -21.54
CA ALA A 66 7.91 24.74 -20.42
C ALA A 66 6.93 23.59 -20.74
N GLU A 67 6.43 23.51 -21.97
CA GLU A 67 5.57 22.42 -22.44
C GLU A 67 6.31 21.08 -22.43
N GLU A 68 7.57 21.07 -22.89
CA GLU A 68 8.41 19.87 -22.83
C GLU A 68 8.70 19.46 -21.38
N SER A 69 9.01 20.41 -20.50
CA SER A 69 9.19 20.14 -19.07
C SER A 69 7.92 19.56 -18.42
N ALA A 70 6.74 20.09 -18.76
CA ALA A 70 5.47 19.56 -18.28
C ALA A 70 5.19 18.15 -18.82
N ARG A 71 5.56 17.87 -20.07
CA ARG A 71 5.45 16.53 -20.68
C ARG A 71 6.32 15.51 -19.93
N ILE A 72 7.57 15.84 -19.64
CA ILE A 72 8.49 14.99 -18.88
C ILE A 72 7.95 14.76 -17.47
N ALA A 73 7.51 15.81 -16.77
CA ALA A 73 6.95 15.69 -15.43
C ALA A 73 5.68 14.83 -15.39
N LYS A 74 4.84 14.91 -16.44
CA LYS A 74 3.67 14.05 -16.61
C LYS A 74 4.07 12.59 -16.77
N GLN A 75 5.04 12.29 -17.63
CA GLN A 75 5.51 10.93 -17.87
C GLN A 75 6.09 10.31 -16.59
N GLU A 76 6.85 11.07 -15.81
CA GLU A 76 7.36 10.62 -14.51
C GLU A 76 6.21 10.33 -13.52
N TYR A 77 5.23 11.22 -13.43
CA TYR A 77 4.06 11.00 -12.60
C TYR A 77 3.30 9.72 -13.00
N GLU A 78 3.05 9.51 -14.29
CA GLU A 78 2.37 8.30 -14.80
C GLU A 78 3.16 7.03 -14.51
N SER A 79 4.49 7.06 -14.65
CA SER A 79 5.39 5.96 -14.29
C SER A 79 5.31 5.62 -12.80
N VAL A 80 5.31 6.63 -11.93
CA VAL A 80 5.18 6.45 -10.48
C VAL A 80 3.81 5.89 -10.10
N VAL A 81 2.74 6.34 -10.76
CA VAL A 81 1.38 5.78 -10.55
C VAL A 81 1.33 4.31 -10.93
N ALA A 82 1.87 3.94 -12.11
CA ALA A 82 1.91 2.55 -12.55
C ALA A 82 2.68 1.64 -11.57
N ARG A 83 3.82 2.13 -11.03
CA ARG A 83 4.57 1.42 -9.99
C ARG A 83 3.77 1.27 -8.69
N LEU A 84 3.06 2.31 -8.26
CA LEU A 84 2.24 2.26 -7.05
C LEU A 84 1.11 1.23 -7.18
N ASP A 85 0.44 1.18 -8.33
CA ASP A 85 -0.63 0.21 -8.59
C ASP A 85 -0.10 -1.22 -8.56
N ALA A 86 1.05 -1.47 -9.20
CA ALA A 86 1.70 -2.77 -9.17
C ALA A 86 2.06 -3.21 -7.73
N GLU A 87 2.61 -2.29 -6.93
CA GLU A 87 2.99 -2.56 -5.55
C GLU A 87 1.77 -2.80 -4.65
N MET A 88 0.69 -2.06 -4.86
CA MET A 88 -0.57 -2.26 -4.13
C MET A 88 -1.18 -3.64 -4.43
N GLN A 89 -1.19 -4.04 -5.70
CA GLN A 89 -1.67 -5.37 -6.09
C GLN A 89 -0.80 -6.47 -5.50
N ARG A 90 0.53 -6.31 -5.52
CA ARG A 90 1.47 -7.23 -4.88
C ARG A 90 1.19 -7.33 -3.38
N PHE A 91 1.03 -6.20 -2.71
CA PHE A 91 0.71 -6.12 -1.30
C PHE A 91 -0.56 -6.89 -0.93
N GLN A 92 -1.64 -6.70 -1.70
CA GLN A 92 -2.90 -7.41 -1.47
C GLN A 92 -2.75 -8.92 -1.63
N ARG A 93 -2.01 -9.38 -2.65
CA ARG A 93 -1.76 -10.81 -2.88
C ARG A 93 -0.96 -11.45 -1.76
N GLU A 94 0.15 -10.82 -1.36
CA GLU A 94 1.00 -11.30 -0.27
C GLU A 94 0.21 -11.33 1.04
N LYS A 95 -0.54 -10.25 1.34
CA LYS A 95 -1.38 -10.22 2.54
C LYS A 95 -2.41 -11.34 2.62
N LEU A 96 -3.07 -11.62 1.50
CA LEU A 96 -4.09 -12.64 1.45
C LEU A 96 -3.49 -14.04 1.66
N ALA A 97 -2.31 -14.30 1.07
CA ALA A 97 -1.60 -15.55 1.26
C ALA A 97 -1.22 -15.75 2.73
N ASP A 98 -0.65 -14.73 3.37
CA ASP A 98 -0.27 -14.76 4.78
C ASP A 98 -1.48 -15.01 5.70
N PHE A 99 -2.59 -14.31 5.45
CA PHE A 99 -3.81 -14.48 6.26
C PHE A 99 -4.35 -15.91 6.15
N LYS A 100 -4.36 -16.49 4.95
CA LYS A 100 -4.77 -17.88 4.75
C LYS A 100 -3.88 -18.85 5.54
N GLN A 101 -2.55 -18.67 5.46
CA GLN A 101 -1.62 -19.51 6.22
C GLN A 101 -1.80 -19.37 7.73
N MET A 102 -2.05 -18.14 8.22
CA MET A 102 -2.30 -17.88 9.63
C MET A 102 -3.58 -18.58 10.12
N VAL A 103 -4.67 -18.49 9.36
CA VAL A 103 -5.94 -19.17 9.71
C VAL A 103 -5.78 -20.68 9.72
N VAL A 104 -5.10 -21.25 8.71
CA VAL A 104 -4.82 -22.69 8.66
C VAL A 104 -3.97 -23.12 9.85
N GLY A 105 -2.89 -22.39 10.15
CA GLY A 105 -2.03 -22.68 11.30
C GLY A 105 -2.78 -22.61 12.64
N PHE A 106 -3.65 -21.61 12.80
CA PHE A 106 -4.48 -21.49 13.99
C PHE A 106 -5.45 -22.65 14.16
N VAL A 107 -6.18 -23.03 13.09
CA VAL A 107 -7.11 -24.16 13.12
C VAL A 107 -6.40 -25.48 13.43
N SER A 108 -5.24 -25.72 12.80
CA SER A 108 -4.42 -26.90 13.07
C SER A 108 -3.96 -26.96 14.52
N LEU A 109 -3.51 -25.83 15.09
CA LEU A 109 -3.12 -25.76 16.50
C LEU A 109 -4.29 -26.02 17.45
N GLN A 110 -5.47 -25.47 17.16
CA GLN A 110 -6.68 -25.71 17.97
C GLN A 110 -7.15 -27.16 17.89
N LEU A 111 -7.03 -27.78 16.72
CA LEU A 111 -7.34 -29.19 16.54
C LEU A 111 -6.39 -30.06 17.36
N GLU A 112 -5.07 -29.80 17.29
CA GLU A 112 -4.07 -30.52 18.07
C GLU A 112 -4.31 -30.38 19.58
N TYR A 113 -4.62 -29.16 20.04
CA TYR A 113 -4.96 -28.90 21.44
C TYR A 113 -6.21 -29.66 21.87
N SER A 114 -7.26 -29.65 21.06
CA SER A 114 -8.52 -30.36 21.34
C SER A 114 -8.30 -31.88 21.40
N GLN A 115 -7.48 -32.44 20.51
CA GLN A 115 -7.11 -33.86 20.51
C GLN A 115 -6.33 -34.25 21.77
N ARG A 116 -5.38 -33.41 22.21
CA ARG A 116 -4.65 -33.62 23.48
C ARG A 116 -5.58 -33.58 24.68
N ALA A 117 -6.48 -32.60 24.73
CA ALA A 117 -7.47 -32.52 25.79
C ALA A 117 -8.35 -33.78 25.84
N GLN A 118 -8.82 -34.25 24.67
CA GLN A 118 -9.61 -35.48 24.58
C GLN A 118 -8.81 -36.72 25.05
N ALA A 119 -7.52 -36.81 24.70
CA ALA A 119 -6.66 -37.90 25.14
C ALA A 119 -6.50 -37.92 26.67
N HIS A 120 -6.23 -36.77 27.28
CA HIS A 120 -6.16 -36.65 28.74
C HIS A 120 -7.47 -37.01 29.43
N TRP A 121 -8.61 -36.56 28.91
CA TRP A 121 -9.91 -36.95 29.46
C TRP A 121 -10.17 -38.45 29.35
N ARG A 122 -9.80 -39.09 28.23
CA ARG A 122 -9.91 -40.55 28.07
C ARG A 122 -9.05 -41.34 29.06
N GLU A 123 -7.89 -40.80 29.45
CA GLU A 123 -7.02 -41.41 30.45
C GLU A 123 -7.53 -41.23 31.89
N LEU A 124 -8.10 -40.06 32.19
CA LEU A 124 -8.60 -39.72 33.52
C LEU A 124 -9.96 -40.33 33.84
N LEU A 125 -10.86 -40.49 32.86
CA LEU A 125 -12.23 -40.97 33.08
C LEU A 125 -12.28 -42.30 33.87
N PRO A 126 -11.53 -43.35 33.47
CA PRO A 126 -11.56 -44.63 34.17
C PRO A 126 -11.00 -44.54 35.59
N GLN A 127 -10.03 -43.66 35.83
CA GLN A 127 -9.47 -43.44 37.17
C GLN A 127 -10.49 -42.77 38.09
N LEU A 128 -11.26 -41.82 37.57
CA LEU A 128 -12.34 -41.17 38.32
C LEU A 128 -13.50 -42.13 38.59
N GLU A 129 -13.87 -42.98 37.63
CA GLU A 129 -14.89 -44.02 37.81
C GLU A 129 -14.49 -45.08 38.83
N ALA A 130 -13.19 -45.35 38.99
CA ALA A 130 -12.67 -46.28 39.99
C ALA A 130 -12.64 -45.70 41.42
N ILE A 131 -12.82 -44.37 41.57
CA ILE A 131 -12.99 -43.74 42.88
C ILE A 131 -14.47 -43.88 43.25
N ASP A 132 -14.79 -44.94 43.98
CA ASP A 132 -16.13 -45.15 44.54
C ASP A 132 -16.53 -43.93 45.41
N ALA A 133 -17.77 -43.47 45.25
CA ALA A 133 -18.30 -42.41 46.13
C ALA A 133 -18.26 -42.92 47.58
N PRO A 134 -17.74 -42.13 48.54
CA PRO A 134 -17.74 -42.56 49.93
C PRO A 134 -19.17 -42.93 50.34
N PRO A 135 -19.38 -44.06 51.05
CA PRO A 135 -20.72 -44.49 51.42
C PRO A 135 -21.42 -43.36 52.17
N PRO A 136 -22.72 -43.12 51.91
CA PRO A 136 -23.43 -42.04 52.55
C PRO A 136 -23.28 -42.17 54.06
N THR A 137 -22.78 -41.11 54.71
CA THR A 137 -22.67 -41.02 56.16
C THR A 137 -24.06 -41.27 56.74
N GLN A 138 -24.23 -42.42 57.40
CA GLN A 138 -25.46 -42.72 58.11
C GLN A 138 -25.65 -41.71 59.25
N PRO A 139 -26.90 -41.31 59.54
CA PRO A 139 -27.23 -40.26 60.50
C PRO A 139 -26.82 -40.59 61.94
#